data_AF-A0A540N772-F1
#
_entry.id   AF-A0A540N772-F1
#
_cell.length_a   1.000
_cell.length_b   1.000
_cell.length_c   1.000
_cell.angle_alpha   90.00
_cell.angle_beta   90.00
_cell.angle_gamma   90.00
#
_symmetry.space_group_name_H-M   'P 1'
#
loop_
_entity.id
_entity.type
_entity.pdbx_description
1 polymer ?
#
loop_
_entity_poly.entity_id
_entity_poly.type
_entity_poly.pdbx_seq_one_letter_code
_entity_poly.pdbx_strand_id
1 'polypeptide(L)'
;MGDFPRIDAWIRTAIMRNVAELDLCVEPHEQNIFELPKSLFMCKTLRVLKLMSSFVTNTPTSWCLPSLKSLSVAVRYPDNDLIEKFLSRCRAVEYLTIHGVVGEHEVWNFNISALGLKTLRIDLETAPDLGDVCDLALNNE
;
A
#
# COMPACT_ATOMS: atom_id res chain seq x y z
N MET A 1 23.11 -2.51 5.98
CA MET A 1 22.75 -1.40 6.88
C MET A 1 22.32 -0.24 5.99
N GLY A 2 21.07 -0.29 5.52
CA GLY A 2 20.60 0.41 4.31
C GLY A 2 20.11 1.83 4.55
N ASP A 3 19.82 2.52 3.45
CA ASP A 3 19.38 3.93 3.36
C ASP A 3 18.04 4.27 4.05
N PHE A 4 17.50 3.39 4.90
CA PHE A 4 16.23 3.59 5.61
C PHE A 4 16.15 4.90 6.40
N PRO A 5 17.19 5.33 7.15
CA PRO A 5 17.14 6.63 7.84
C PRO A 5 17.00 7.82 6.86
N ARG A 6 17.57 7.70 5.66
CA ARG A 6 17.48 8.72 4.62
C ARG A 6 16.08 8.74 3.99
N ILE A 7 15.50 7.57 3.73
CA ILE A 7 14.12 7.43 3.23
C ILE A 7 13.12 7.98 4.25
N ASP A 8 13.25 7.65 5.53
CA ASP A 8 12.41 8.20 6.61
C ASP A 8 12.49 9.74 6.65
N ALA A 9 13.69 10.31 6.56
CA ALA A 9 13.88 11.75 6.52
C ALA A 9 13.21 12.41 5.30
N TRP A 10 13.26 11.78 4.12
CA TRP A 10 12.58 12.27 2.92
C TRP A 10 11.06 12.24 3.07
N ILE A 11 10.51 11.13 3.59
CA ILE A 11 9.06 11.01 3.85
C ILE A 11 8.60 12.08 4.84
N ARG A 12 9.32 12.25 5.95
CA ARG A 12 9.01 13.29 6.95
C ARG A 12 9.07 14.69 6.35
N THR A 13 10.07 14.97 5.53
CA THR A 13 10.20 16.25 4.85
C THR A 13 9.01 16.51 3.91
N ALA A 14 8.60 15.52 3.13
CA ALA A 14 7.44 15.62 2.26
C ALA A 14 6.16 15.91 3.06
N ILE A 15 5.95 15.20 4.18
CA ILE A 15 4.80 15.44 5.07
C ILE A 15 4.84 16.86 5.65
N MET A 16 6.00 17.32 6.12
CA MET A 16 6.17 18.68 6.65
C MET A 16 5.88 19.76 5.60
N ARG A 17 6.13 19.45 4.32
CA ARG A 17 5.81 20.33 3.19
C ARG A 17 4.36 20.22 2.72
N ASN A 18 3.53 19.44 3.40
CA ASN A 18 2.12 19.24 3.06
C ASN A 18 1.92 18.78 1.61
N VAL A 19 2.77 17.85 1.14
CA VAL A 19 2.61 17.30 -0.22
C VAL A 19 1.23 16.67 -0.39
N ALA A 20 0.70 16.76 -1.61
CA ALA A 20 -0.57 16.15 -1.99
C ALA A 20 -0.39 14.74 -2.56
N GLU A 21 0.78 14.43 -3.08
CA GLU A 21 1.12 13.12 -3.66
C GLU A 21 2.44 12.64 -3.09
N LEU A 22 2.48 11.37 -2.72
CA LEU A 22 3.68 10.67 -2.31
C LEU A 22 3.75 9.35 -3.06
N ASP A 23 4.81 9.21 -3.85
CA ASP A 23 5.13 8.01 -4.62
C ASP A 23 6.42 7.40 -4.11
N LEU A 24 6.32 6.22 -3.49
CA LEU A 24 7.43 5.50 -2.89
C LEU A 24 7.65 4.18 -3.60
N CYS A 25 8.71 4.13 -4.41
CA CYS A 25 9.26 2.91 -4.97
C CYS A 25 10.61 2.63 -4.30
N VAL A 26 10.61 1.70 -3.35
CA VAL A 26 11.82 1.31 -2.61
C VAL A 26 12.00 -0.18 -2.81
N GLU A 27 12.89 -0.61 -3.69
CA GLU A 27 13.20 -2.04 -3.78
C GLU A 27 14.04 -2.46 -2.57
N PRO A 28 13.54 -3.40 -1.75
CA PRO A 28 14.31 -3.89 -0.64
C PRO A 28 15.39 -4.82 -1.21
N HIS A 29 16.65 -4.52 -0.89
CA HIS A 29 17.69 -5.54 -0.96
C HIS A 29 17.47 -6.47 0.24
N GLU A 30 17.19 -7.75 -0.02
CA GLU A 30 16.88 -8.81 0.97
C GLU A 30 15.48 -8.71 1.63
N GLN A 31 15.19 -9.59 2.60
CA GLN A 31 13.94 -9.63 3.39
C GLN A 31 13.77 -8.42 4.35
N ASN A 32 14.45 -7.31 4.08
CA ASN A 32 14.40 -6.12 4.93
C ASN A 32 13.11 -5.34 4.68
N ILE A 33 12.31 -5.21 5.72
CA ILE A 33 11.04 -4.50 5.68
C ILE A 33 11.24 -3.06 6.15
N PHE A 34 10.76 -2.08 5.38
CA PHE A 34 10.78 -0.68 5.79
C PHE A 34 9.52 -0.33 6.59
N GLU A 35 9.69 0.23 7.79
CA GLU A 35 8.59 0.74 8.60
C GLU A 35 8.23 2.17 8.18
N LEU A 36 6.99 2.38 7.74
CA LEU A 36 6.52 3.71 7.37
C LEU A 36 6.37 4.60 8.61
N PRO A 37 6.80 5.88 8.56
CA PRO A 37 6.71 6.77 9.69
C PRO A 37 5.26 7.09 10.05
N LYS A 38 4.94 7.08 11.35
CA LYS A 38 3.59 7.36 11.88
C LYS A 38 2.99 8.69 11.40
N SER A 39 3.84 9.69 11.15
CA SER A 39 3.43 11.00 10.63
C SER A 39 2.79 10.92 9.25
N LEU A 40 3.13 9.91 8.43
CA LEU A 40 2.52 9.70 7.12
C LEU A 40 1.01 9.53 7.28
N PHE A 41 0.63 8.64 8.18
CA PHE A 41 -0.76 8.25 8.47
C PHE A 41 -1.61 9.34 9.14
N MET A 42 -0.99 10.46 9.51
CA MET A 42 -1.65 11.64 10.06
C MET A 42 -1.65 12.81 9.07
N CYS A 43 -1.07 12.64 7.88
CA CYS A 43 -0.95 13.70 6.89
C CYS A 43 -2.34 14.06 6.34
N LYS A 44 -2.76 15.30 6.58
CA LYS A 44 -4.08 15.81 6.19
C LYS A 44 -4.14 16.29 4.74
N THR A 45 -3.01 16.49 4.09
CA THR A 45 -2.95 17.01 2.72
C THR A 45 -2.71 15.92 1.68
N LEU A 46 -2.27 14.74 2.13
CA LEU A 46 -1.95 13.64 1.24
C LEU A 46 -3.22 13.07 0.61
N ARG A 47 -3.31 13.18 -0.71
CA ARG A 47 -4.44 12.76 -1.54
C ARG A 47 -4.12 11.53 -2.37
N VAL A 48 -2.87 11.36 -2.76
CA VAL A 48 -2.38 10.24 -3.56
C VAL A 48 -1.22 9.58 -2.79
N LEU A 49 -1.34 8.29 -2.55
CA LEU A 49 -0.28 7.49 -1.94
C LEU A 49 -0.01 6.27 -2.83
N LYS A 50 1.23 6.12 -3.30
CA LYS A 50 1.69 4.98 -4.07
C LYS A 50 2.83 4.29 -3.33
N LEU A 51 2.69 3.00 -3.09
CA LEU A 51 3.63 2.18 -2.31
C LEU A 51 4.01 0.93 -3.11
N MET A 52 5.15 0.97 -3.80
CA MET A 52 5.60 -0.11 -4.70
C MET A 52 6.60 -1.07 -4.04
N SER A 53 6.36 -1.45 -2.77
CA SER A 53 7.24 -2.34 -2.00
C SER A 53 6.61 -2.96 -0.77
N SER A 54 7.30 -3.92 -0.14
CA SER A 54 6.98 -4.48 1.17
C SER A 54 7.26 -3.47 2.28
N PHE A 55 6.22 -2.72 2.63
CA PHE A 55 6.20 -1.82 3.77
C PHE A 55 5.43 -2.45 4.93
N VAL A 56 5.91 -2.23 6.16
CA VAL A 56 5.10 -2.48 7.36
C VAL A 56 4.80 -1.20 8.09
N THR A 57 3.86 -1.31 9.02
CA THR A 57 3.46 -0.17 9.81
C THR A 57 3.14 -0.56 11.25
N ASN A 58 3.73 0.18 12.19
CA ASN A 58 3.30 0.19 13.58
C ASN A 58 2.28 1.32 13.79
N THR A 59 1.10 1.17 13.20
CA THR A 59 0.11 2.25 13.22
C THR A 59 -0.53 2.47 14.58
N PRO A 60 -0.76 3.74 14.98
CA PRO A 60 -1.62 4.06 16.12
C PRO A 60 -3.03 3.51 15.91
N THR A 61 -3.76 3.17 16.98
CA THR A 61 -5.12 2.59 16.92
C THR A 61 -6.14 3.46 16.17
N SER A 62 -5.89 4.77 16.01
CA SER A 62 -6.81 5.76 15.44
C SER A 62 -6.31 6.47 14.18
N TRP A 63 -5.44 5.83 13.40
CA TRP A 63 -4.96 6.44 12.16
C TRP A 63 -5.98 6.38 11.03
N CYS A 64 -6.02 7.43 10.23
CA CYS A 64 -6.77 7.53 8.98
C CYS A 64 -6.18 8.68 8.18
N LEU A 65 -5.88 8.49 6.90
CA LEU A 65 -5.49 9.56 5.99
C LEU A 65 -6.76 10.27 5.50
N PRO A 66 -7.15 11.43 6.10
CA PRO A 66 -8.49 11.95 5.92
C PRO A 66 -8.76 12.50 4.52
N SER A 67 -7.71 12.83 3.78
CA SER A 67 -7.80 13.40 2.44
C SER A 67 -7.38 12.41 1.35
N LEU A 68 -7.05 11.16 1.70
CA LEU A 68 -6.60 10.17 0.73
C LEU A 68 -7.75 9.79 -0.20
N LYS A 69 -7.54 10.02 -1.49
CA LYS A 69 -8.49 9.68 -2.56
C LYS A 69 -7.96 8.58 -3.47
N SER A 70 -6.65 8.49 -3.64
CA SER A 70 -6.02 7.49 -4.49
C SER A 70 -4.97 6.73 -3.71
N LEU A 71 -5.09 5.40 -3.74
CA LEU A 71 -4.16 4.47 -3.13
C LEU A 71 -3.68 3.50 -4.20
N SER A 72 -2.37 3.38 -4.35
CA SER A 72 -1.72 2.35 -5.16
C SER A 72 -0.75 1.56 -4.28
N VAL A 73 -0.85 0.25 -4.31
CA VAL A 73 -0.03 -0.65 -3.48
C VAL A 73 0.47 -1.81 -4.33
N ALA A 74 1.71 -2.23 -4.11
CA ALA A 74 2.27 -3.44 -4.70
C ALA A 74 2.32 -4.59 -3.67
N VAL A 75 1.77 -5.74 -4.05
CA VAL A 75 1.76 -6.98 -3.30
C VAL A 75 2.89 -7.85 -3.87
N ARG A 76 4.00 -7.95 -3.15
CA ARG A 76 5.11 -8.86 -3.52
C ARG A 76 5.20 -10.11 -2.64
N TYR A 77 4.51 -10.10 -1.50
CA TYR A 77 4.41 -11.20 -0.54
C TYR A 77 3.10 -11.04 0.24
N PRO A 78 2.50 -12.12 0.77
CA PRO A 78 1.12 -12.13 1.28
C PRO A 78 0.94 -11.44 2.63
N ASP A 79 1.83 -10.54 3.03
CA ASP A 79 1.63 -9.71 4.23
C ASP A 79 0.63 -8.59 3.92
N ASN A 80 -0.64 -8.99 3.84
CA ASN A 80 -1.79 -8.17 3.53
C ASN A 80 -2.15 -7.18 4.65
N ASP A 81 -1.51 -7.24 5.82
CA ASP A 81 -1.90 -6.48 7.01
C ASP A 81 -1.87 -4.96 6.77
N LEU A 82 -0.85 -4.45 6.08
CA LEU A 82 -0.76 -3.02 5.74
C LEU A 82 -1.92 -2.60 4.83
N ILE A 83 -2.19 -3.39 3.78
CA ILE A 83 -3.23 -3.10 2.79
C ILE A 83 -4.60 -3.19 3.44
N GLU A 84 -4.91 -4.27 4.17
CA GLU A 84 -6.16 -4.42 4.90
C GLU A 84 -6.41 -3.28 5.90
N LYS A 85 -5.37 -2.80 6.58
CA LYS A 85 -5.51 -1.61 7.44
C LYS A 85 -5.83 -0.35 6.64
N PHE A 86 -5.23 -0.15 5.47
CA PHE A 86 -5.62 0.95 4.59
C PHE A 86 -7.08 0.83 4.13
N LEU A 87 -7.48 -0.35 3.64
CA LEU A 87 -8.82 -0.60 3.12
C LEU A 87 -9.89 -0.46 4.21
N SER A 88 -9.62 -0.93 5.44
CA SER A 88 -10.58 -0.85 6.56
C SER A 88 -10.69 0.54 7.20
N ARG A 89 -9.65 1.39 7.10
CA ARG A 89 -9.58 2.69 7.81
C ARG A 89 -9.76 3.90 6.90
N CYS A 90 -9.35 3.83 5.63
CA CYS A 90 -9.34 4.99 4.73
C CYS A 90 -10.60 5.04 3.84
N ARG A 91 -11.76 5.32 4.44
CA ARG A 91 -13.06 5.32 3.72
C ARG A 91 -13.20 6.34 2.58
N ALA A 92 -12.31 7.34 2.53
CA ALA A 92 -12.33 8.39 1.50
C ALA A 92 -11.66 7.99 0.18
N VAL A 93 -11.06 6.79 0.09
CA VAL A 93 -10.42 6.32 -1.13
C VAL A 93 -11.46 6.08 -2.23
N GLU A 94 -11.28 6.78 -3.34
CA GLU A 94 -12.11 6.70 -4.54
C GLU A 94 -11.42 5.86 -5.64
N TYR A 95 -10.09 5.82 -5.65
CA TYR A 95 -9.28 5.14 -6.66
C TYR A 95 -8.31 4.18 -5.99
N LEU A 96 -8.48 2.88 -6.22
CA LEU A 96 -7.59 1.85 -5.70
C LEU A 96 -6.88 1.16 -6.87
N THR A 97 -5.56 1.04 -6.79
CA THR A 97 -4.75 0.23 -7.69
C THR A 97 -3.95 -0.79 -6.89
N ILE A 98 -4.11 -2.06 -7.23
CA ILE A 98 -3.36 -3.15 -6.63
C ILE A 98 -2.44 -3.70 -7.72
N HIS A 99 -1.14 -3.54 -7.52
CA HIS A 99 -0.12 -4.19 -8.31
C HIS A 99 0.28 -5.47 -7.60
N GLY A 100 0.64 -6.52 -8.32
CA GLY A 100 1.26 -7.65 -7.66
C GLY A 100 1.87 -8.64 -8.63
N VAL A 101 2.75 -9.49 -8.09
CA VAL A 101 3.33 -10.61 -8.82
C VAL A 101 2.66 -11.89 -8.38
N VAL A 102 2.04 -12.58 -9.33
CA VAL A 102 1.39 -13.88 -9.15
C VAL A 102 2.47 -14.95 -8.97
N GLY A 103 2.52 -15.55 -7.77
CA GLY A 103 3.39 -16.67 -7.40
C GLY A 103 2.60 -17.93 -7.03
N GLU A 104 3.29 -19.04 -6.76
CA GLU A 104 2.63 -20.30 -6.40
C GLU A 104 1.83 -20.20 -5.09
N HIS A 105 0.60 -20.74 -5.08
CA HIS A 105 -0.23 -20.96 -3.89
C HIS A 105 -0.67 -19.70 -3.09
N GLU A 106 -0.51 -18.49 -3.64
CA GLU A 106 -0.98 -17.29 -2.96
C GLU A 106 -2.45 -16.99 -3.29
N VAL A 107 -3.27 -16.83 -2.25
CA VAL A 107 -4.64 -16.33 -2.36
C VAL A 107 -4.69 -14.93 -1.78
N TRP A 108 -5.00 -13.94 -2.60
CA TRP A 108 -5.17 -12.57 -2.11
C TRP A 108 -6.64 -12.28 -1.89
N ASN A 109 -6.97 -11.99 -0.62
CA ASN A 109 -8.31 -11.63 -0.19
C ASN A 109 -8.31 -10.15 0.19
N PHE A 110 -8.90 -9.29 -0.63
CA PHE A 110 -9.06 -7.87 -0.30
C PHE A 110 -10.53 -7.57 0.01
N ASN A 111 -10.77 -7.11 1.23
CA ASN A 111 -12.08 -6.56 1.60
C ASN A 111 -12.13 -5.08 1.24
N ILE A 112 -12.93 -4.75 0.22
CA ILE A 112 -13.08 -3.38 -0.28
C ILE A 112 -14.42 -2.74 0.10
N SER A 113 -15.29 -3.43 0.84
CA SER A 113 -16.64 -2.95 1.16
C SER A 113 -16.67 -1.67 2.02
N ALA A 114 -15.60 -1.41 2.77
CA ALA A 114 -15.47 -0.21 3.58
C ALA A 114 -15.15 1.06 2.78
N LEU A 115 -14.87 0.94 1.47
CA LEU A 115 -14.38 2.02 0.63
C LEU A 115 -15.46 2.56 -0.31
N GLY A 116 -15.52 3.88 -0.46
CA GLY A 116 -16.33 4.56 -1.48
C GLY A 116 -15.71 4.53 -2.87
N LEU A 117 -15.26 3.36 -3.34
CA LEU A 117 -14.51 3.23 -4.59
C LEU A 117 -15.34 3.64 -5.80
N LYS A 118 -14.75 4.48 -6.65
CA LYS A 118 -15.21 4.78 -8.01
C LYS A 118 -14.44 3.98 -9.05
N THR A 119 -13.19 3.63 -8.75
CA THR A 119 -12.32 2.90 -9.66
C THR A 119 -11.47 1.91 -8.87
N LEU A 120 -11.51 0.66 -9.33
CA LEU A 120 -10.61 -0.40 -8.92
C LEU A 120 -9.80 -0.82 -10.13
N ARG A 121 -8.47 -0.85 -9.97
CA ARG A 121 -7.53 -1.37 -10.96
C ARG A 121 -6.68 -2.45 -10.32
N ILE A 122 -6.49 -3.54 -11.03
CA ILE A 122 -5.65 -4.66 -10.62
C ILE A 122 -4.70 -4.95 -11.76
N ASP A 123 -3.41 -4.79 -11.51
CA ASP A 123 -2.33 -5.05 -12.46
C ASP A 123 -1.50 -6.21 -11.90
N LEU A 124 -1.60 -7.38 -12.54
CA LEU A 124 -0.90 -8.59 -12.14
C LEU A 124 0.19 -8.93 -13.15
N GLU A 125 1.37 -9.25 -12.64
CA GLU A 125 2.47 -9.79 -13.44
C GLU A 125 2.68 -11.25 -13.07
N THR A 126 2.78 -12.13 -14.06
CA THR A 126 3.15 -13.54 -13.83
C THR A 126 4.68 -13.65 -13.76
N ALA A 127 5.21 -14.31 -12.73
CA ALA A 127 6.63 -14.65 -12.72
C ALA A 127 6.94 -15.53 -13.95
N PRO A 128 7.99 -15.23 -14.75
CA PRO A 128 8.20 -15.83 -16.07
C PRO A 128 8.42 -17.36 -16.09
N ASP A 129 8.57 -18.01 -14.92
CA ASP A 129 9.05 -19.39 -14.84
C ASP A 129 8.05 -20.42 -14.29
N LEU A 130 6.79 -20.07 -14.00
CA LEU A 130 5.82 -21.04 -13.45
C LEU A 130 4.44 -20.92 -14.07
N GLY A 131 4.05 -21.98 -14.80
CA GLY A 131 2.68 -22.18 -15.23
C GLY A 131 1.84 -22.68 -14.07
N ASP A 132 0.99 -21.83 -13.52
CA ASP A 132 -0.36 -22.14 -13.00
C ASP A 132 -1.00 -20.89 -12.37
N VAL A 133 -2.29 -20.99 -12.05
CA VAL A 133 -3.25 -19.90 -11.81
C VAL A 133 -3.24 -19.39 -10.36
N CYS A 134 -3.19 -18.07 -10.16
CA CYS A 134 -3.52 -17.44 -8.89
C CYS A 134 -5.03 -17.19 -8.75
N ASP A 135 -5.56 -17.38 -7.55
CA ASP A 135 -6.93 -17.03 -7.20
C ASP A 135 -6.97 -15.65 -6.52
N LEU A 136 -7.64 -14.69 -7.16
CA LEU A 136 -7.97 -13.40 -6.57
C LEU A 136 -9.42 -13.39 -6.10
N ALA A 137 -9.65 -13.07 -4.84
CA ALA A 137 -10.98 -12.84 -4.31
C ALA A 137 -11.14 -11.38 -3.90
N LEU A 138 -12.14 -10.73 -4.50
CA LEU A 138 -12.60 -9.39 -4.14
C LEU A 138 -13.95 -9.51 -3.46
N ASN A 139 -14.03 -9.10 -2.19
CA ASN A 139 -15.26 -9.15 -1.44
C ASN A 139 -15.90 -7.74 -1.40
N ASN A 140 -17.14 -7.65 -1.85
CA ASN A 140 -17.96 -6.44 -1.88
C ASN A 140 -19.37 -6.80 -1.38
N GLU A 141 -19.56 -6.81 -0.06
CA GLU A 141 -20.87 -7.03 0.59
C GLU A 141 -21.76 -5.78 0.55
#